data_AF-A0A1Q8KQ23-F1
#
_entry.id   AF-A0A1Q8KQ23-F1
#
_cell.length_a   1.000
_cell.length_b   1.000
_cell.length_c   1.000
_cell.angle_alpha   90.00
_cell.angle_beta   90.00
_cell.angle_gamma   90.00
#
_symmetry.space_group_name_H-M   'P 1'
#
loop_
_entity.id
_entity.type
_entity.pdbx_description
1 polymer ?
#
loop_
_entity_poly.entity_id
_entity_poly.type
_entity_poly.pdbx_seq_one_letter_code
_entity_poly.pdbx_strand_id
1 'polypeptide(L)'
;MLRRLLRNPLGAAAATVLGLIVAGVLLADVLAPFEPGYADIRNILSGAGADHPLGTDSGGRDILSRLLHGGQTTLLAALLCAAVAIAVGVPSGLLAGYYAGGIDGAGTWVTNIILALPSMIVLLAVRAALGPSVWISMIVFGIMLAPGFFRLARTAVRAVRDELYIDAARVSGLSDARILRRHVLSVVRAPLIIQGALVCGIAIAVQSGLEFLGLGDAAVPTWGVMLNEGFRSVYDGPMTLLWPALAIAVTTSALVLLGNAVRDAVEDPARAGSAGAGGAVRQAVERRRAASAGTARDGGGHLLEVRDLGIAYPQADGTLKQVVDGVSFTLDRGEVLGVVGESGSGKSQTAFSVLGLLPGDALITGGTIRIDDELTVGPGDVAVDQDRLRPLRGRRIGYIPQEPMSNLDPAFTIGYQLVRPMTHLLGVSRAEATARAEELLRSVGIADPVRVMRSHPHEVSGGMAQRVLIAGAISCEPDLVIADEPTTALDVTVQAEVLDVLRDLQERLGLAVLLVTHNFGVVADLCDRVLVMRDGTVVESGDVRRILRDPDHEYTASLLDAMLADKPPRGRLTAAADENLEATR
;
A
#
# COMPACT_ATOMS: atom_id res chain seq x y z
N MET A 1 5.01 -1.52 18.49
CA MET A 1 4.32 -0.27 18.15
C MET A 1 5.13 0.96 18.55
N LEU A 2 5.32 1.26 19.84
CA LEU A 2 6.05 2.46 20.30
C LEU A 2 7.47 2.62 19.70
N ARG A 3 8.27 1.55 19.69
CA ARG A 3 9.60 1.55 19.04
C ARG A 3 9.57 1.82 17.53
N ARG A 4 8.48 1.45 16.84
CA ARG A 4 8.33 1.69 15.39
C ARG A 4 7.91 3.13 15.11
N LEU A 5 6.97 3.63 15.92
CA LEU A 5 6.56 5.04 15.90
C LEU A 5 7.76 5.98 16.08
N LEU A 6 8.63 5.67 17.05
CA LEU A 6 9.83 6.46 17.34
C LEU A 6 10.94 6.36 16.27
N ARG A 7 10.87 5.41 15.34
CA ARG A 7 11.81 5.32 14.20
C ARG A 7 11.40 6.21 13.03
N ASN A 8 10.12 6.59 12.93
CA ASN A 8 9.65 7.54 11.94
C ASN A 8 9.95 8.96 12.45
N PRO A 9 10.80 9.77 11.78
CA PRO A 9 11.19 11.09 12.29
C PRO A 9 10.00 12.05 12.44
N LEU A 10 9.04 12.00 11.52
CA LEU A 10 7.81 12.80 11.59
C LEU A 10 6.89 12.30 12.73
N GLY A 11 6.78 10.98 12.88
CA GLY A 11 6.02 10.36 13.98
C GLY A 11 6.59 10.67 15.35
N ALA A 12 7.92 10.61 15.49
CA ALA A 12 8.63 10.98 16.71
C ALA A 12 8.44 12.46 17.05
N ALA A 13 8.65 13.36 16.07
CA ALA A 13 8.47 14.80 16.27
C ALA A 13 7.02 15.14 16.68
N ALA A 14 6.02 14.59 15.98
CA ALA A 14 4.62 14.81 16.31
C ALA A 14 4.25 14.26 17.70
N ALA A 15 4.75 13.06 18.05
CA ALA A 15 4.54 12.47 19.37
C ALA A 15 5.19 13.30 20.49
N THR A 16 6.40 13.82 20.26
CA THR A 16 7.09 14.69 21.22
C THR A 16 6.35 16.00 21.42
N VAL A 17 5.94 16.68 20.34
CA VAL A 17 5.18 17.94 20.41
C VAL A 17 3.86 17.73 21.15
N LEU A 18 3.07 16.73 20.76
CA LEU A 18 1.79 16.44 21.42
C LEU A 18 2.01 16.03 22.88
N GLY A 19 3.05 15.24 23.15
CA GLY A 19 3.42 14.83 24.51
C GLY A 19 3.79 15.99 25.41
N LEU A 20 4.53 16.98 24.90
CA LEU A 20 4.86 18.21 25.64
C LEU A 20 3.62 19.07 25.91
N ILE A 21 2.73 19.22 24.92
CA ILE A 21 1.47 19.96 25.09
C ILE A 21 0.59 19.28 26.13
N VAL A 22 0.37 17.97 26.01
CA VAL A 22 -0.43 17.20 26.96
C VAL A 22 0.18 17.24 28.36
N ALA A 23 1.51 17.10 28.49
CA ALA A 23 2.19 17.22 29.78
C ALA A 23 2.02 18.61 30.40
N GLY A 24 2.19 19.68 29.61
CA GLY A 24 1.98 21.05 30.09
C GLY A 24 0.55 21.28 30.58
N VAL A 25 -0.42 20.79 29.82
CA VAL A 25 -1.86 20.89 30.14
C VAL A 25 -2.23 20.07 31.38
N LEU A 26 -1.72 18.83 31.52
CA LEU A 26 -1.98 18.00 32.69
C LEU A 26 -1.31 18.54 33.96
N LEU A 27 -0.19 19.22 33.81
CA LEU A 27 0.55 19.85 34.91
C LEU A 27 0.16 21.33 35.09
N ALA A 28 -0.99 21.78 34.55
CA ALA A 28 -1.40 23.18 34.63
C ALA A 28 -1.46 23.69 36.07
N ASP A 29 -1.99 22.91 37.01
CA ASP A 29 -2.09 23.30 38.44
C ASP A 29 -0.72 23.58 39.09
N VAL A 30 0.36 23.04 38.52
CA VAL A 30 1.74 23.20 39.02
C VAL A 30 2.53 24.22 38.20
N LEU A 31 2.32 24.26 36.89
CA LEU A 31 3.07 25.09 35.95
C LEU A 31 2.48 26.49 35.78
N ALA A 32 1.18 26.67 36.02
CA ALA A 32 0.53 27.96 35.89
C ALA A 32 0.91 28.88 37.07
N PRO A 33 1.42 30.08 36.80
CA PRO A 33 1.76 31.02 37.87
C PRO A 33 0.54 31.57 38.62
N PHE A 34 -0.65 31.58 38.00
CA PHE A 34 -1.88 32.10 38.58
C PHE A 34 -3.08 31.17 38.33
N GLU A 35 -4.13 31.34 39.14
CA GLU A 35 -5.44 30.76 38.82
C GLU A 35 -5.97 31.36 37.50
N PRO A 36 -6.64 30.58 36.63
CA PRO A 36 -7.01 31.02 35.28
C PRO A 36 -8.01 32.19 35.24
N GLY A 37 -8.72 32.43 36.36
CA GLY A 37 -9.65 33.55 36.54
C GLY A 37 -9.06 34.75 37.27
N TYR A 38 -7.83 34.67 37.80
CA TYR A 38 -7.20 35.75 38.54
C TYR A 38 -6.86 36.93 37.61
N ALA A 39 -7.42 38.10 37.92
CA ALA A 39 -7.30 39.31 37.12
C ALA A 39 -6.60 40.43 37.91
N ASP A 40 -5.52 41.01 37.36
CA ASP A 40 -4.88 42.22 37.89
C ASP A 40 -5.07 43.39 36.92
N ILE A 41 -5.93 44.34 37.30
CA ILE A 41 -6.31 45.51 36.51
C ILE A 41 -5.09 46.41 36.20
N ARG A 42 -4.01 46.33 36.98
CA ARG A 42 -2.79 47.11 36.75
C ARG A 42 -1.98 46.58 35.56
N ASN A 43 -2.18 45.31 35.21
CA ASN A 43 -1.46 44.62 34.15
C ASN A 43 -2.41 44.31 32.99
N ILE A 44 -3.31 45.20 32.57
CA ILE A 44 -4.15 44.97 31.38
C ILE A 44 -3.29 45.04 30.11
N LEU A 45 -3.39 44.02 29.25
CA LEU A 45 -2.65 43.93 27.98
C LEU A 45 -1.13 44.15 28.14
N SER A 46 -0.56 43.69 29.26
CA SER A 46 0.87 43.76 29.50
C SER A 46 1.62 42.75 28.63
N GLY A 47 2.79 43.16 28.13
CA GLY A 47 3.67 42.28 27.37
C GLY A 47 4.31 41.18 28.23
N ALA A 48 5.06 40.29 27.59
CA ALA A 48 5.80 39.24 28.29
C ALA A 48 6.77 39.83 29.32
N GLY A 49 6.75 39.27 30.53
CA GLY A 49 7.58 39.68 31.67
C GLY A 49 7.90 38.53 32.61
N ALA A 50 8.64 38.81 33.69
CA ALA A 50 9.05 37.78 34.65
C ALA A 50 7.85 37.15 35.38
N ASP A 51 6.86 37.96 35.75
CA ASP A 51 5.65 37.50 36.43
C ASP A 51 4.61 36.94 35.44
N HIS A 52 4.59 37.44 34.20
CA HIS A 52 3.67 37.04 33.15
C HIS A 52 4.45 36.60 31.88
N PRO A 53 4.91 35.34 31.79
CA PRO A 53 5.83 34.92 30.72
C PRO A 53 5.31 35.11 29.30
N LEU A 54 4.00 35.02 29.09
CA LEU A 54 3.34 35.25 27.80
C LEU A 54 2.55 36.58 27.75
N GLY A 55 2.64 37.40 28.80
CA GLY A 55 1.84 38.60 28.99
C GLY A 55 0.45 38.31 29.55
N THR A 56 -0.40 39.34 29.54
CA THR A 56 -1.76 39.31 30.08
C THR A 56 -2.81 39.70 29.04
N ASP A 57 -4.05 39.25 29.25
CA ASP A 57 -5.17 39.54 28.35
C ASP A 57 -5.83 40.90 28.64
N SER A 58 -6.93 41.19 27.93
CA SER A 58 -7.71 42.44 28.09
C SER A 58 -8.37 42.59 29.46
N GLY A 59 -8.44 41.52 30.25
CA GLY A 59 -8.92 41.52 31.63
C GLY A 59 -7.78 41.56 32.66
N GLY A 60 -6.52 41.62 32.23
CA GLY A 60 -5.37 41.55 33.13
C GLY A 60 -5.10 40.15 33.69
N ARG A 61 -5.59 39.10 33.02
CA ARG A 61 -5.36 37.70 33.40
C ARG A 61 -4.14 37.13 32.67
N ASP A 62 -3.39 36.27 33.34
CA ASP A 62 -2.16 35.67 32.78
C ASP A 62 -2.45 34.72 31.61
N ILE A 63 -1.82 34.97 30.46
CA ILE A 63 -2.07 34.21 29.22
C ILE A 63 -1.56 32.78 29.34
N LEU A 64 -0.40 32.55 29.95
CA LEU A 64 0.17 31.21 30.12
C LEU A 64 -0.75 30.32 30.97
N SER A 65 -1.19 30.84 32.11
CA SER A 65 -2.11 30.16 33.03
C SER A 65 -3.42 29.80 32.33
N ARG A 66 -4.00 30.73 31.55
CA ARG A 66 -5.20 30.48 30.75
C ARG A 66 -4.95 29.47 29.62
N LEU A 67 -3.78 29.50 28.98
CA LEU A 67 -3.44 28.59 27.88
C LEU A 67 -3.34 27.13 28.36
N LEU A 68 -2.74 26.90 29.53
CA LEU A 68 -2.59 25.58 30.13
C LEU A 68 -3.94 25.02 30.61
N HIS A 69 -4.68 25.78 31.42
CA HIS A 69 -6.01 25.35 31.91
C HIS A 69 -7.02 25.24 30.78
N GLY A 70 -7.02 26.20 29.84
CA GLY A 70 -7.89 26.16 28.67
C GLY A 70 -7.58 24.99 27.74
N GLY A 71 -6.31 24.57 27.68
CA GLY A 71 -5.92 23.36 26.99
C GLY A 71 -6.54 22.11 27.59
N GLN A 72 -6.76 22.05 28.91
CA GLN A 72 -7.39 20.88 29.55
C GLN A 72 -8.80 20.69 29.01
N THR A 73 -9.60 21.76 29.04
CA THR A 73 -10.97 21.74 28.56
C THR A 73 -11.02 21.48 27.06
N THR A 74 -10.21 22.16 26.24
CA THR A 74 -10.22 21.97 24.78
C THR A 74 -9.80 20.57 24.36
N LEU A 75 -8.75 19.98 24.96
CA LEU A 75 -8.29 18.65 24.58
C LEU A 75 -9.22 17.54 25.09
N LEU A 76 -9.72 17.64 26.33
CA LEU A 76 -10.66 16.65 26.87
C LEU A 76 -12.00 16.67 26.11
N ALA A 77 -12.48 17.85 25.74
CA ALA A 77 -13.70 18.00 24.97
C ALA A 77 -13.56 17.41 23.56
N ALA A 78 -12.41 17.61 22.89
CA ALA A 78 -12.11 16.98 21.60
C ALA A 78 -12.00 15.45 21.72
N LEU A 79 -11.35 14.93 22.77
CA LEU A 79 -11.28 13.48 23.04
C LEU A 79 -12.66 12.88 23.30
N LEU A 80 -13.52 13.58 24.05
CA LEU A 80 -14.90 13.17 24.29
C LEU A 80 -15.70 13.10 22.98
N CYS A 81 -15.58 14.13 22.15
CA CYS A 81 -16.23 14.16 20.83
C CYS A 81 -15.83 12.94 19.98
N ALA A 82 -14.53 12.68 19.86
CA ALA A 82 -14.01 11.54 19.12
C ALA A 82 -14.46 10.20 19.72
N ALA A 83 -14.45 10.07 21.05
CA ALA A 83 -14.89 8.87 21.74
C ALA A 83 -16.36 8.56 21.46
N VAL A 84 -17.24 9.57 21.52
CA VAL A 84 -18.66 9.41 21.18
C VAL A 84 -18.84 9.04 19.72
N ALA A 85 -18.15 9.72 18.79
CA ALA A 85 -18.23 9.43 17.36
C ALA A 85 -17.80 8.00 17.03
N ILE A 86 -16.72 7.51 17.66
CA ILE A 86 -16.22 6.14 17.51
C ILE A 86 -17.19 5.14 18.15
N ALA A 87 -17.65 5.39 19.38
CA ALA A 87 -18.53 4.50 20.12
C ALA A 87 -19.89 4.29 19.42
N VAL A 88 -20.40 5.30 18.72
CA VAL A 88 -21.64 5.19 17.94
C VAL A 88 -21.35 4.65 16.54
N GLY A 89 -20.40 5.25 15.83
CA GLY A 89 -20.21 5.01 14.40
C GLY A 89 -19.53 3.68 14.08
N VAL A 90 -18.52 3.25 14.85
CA VAL A 90 -17.80 2.00 14.54
C VAL A 90 -18.68 0.78 14.76
N PRO A 91 -19.35 0.57 15.91
CA PRO A 91 -20.20 -0.60 16.09
C PRO A 91 -21.36 -0.66 15.10
N SER A 92 -22.04 0.46 14.87
CA SER A 92 -23.15 0.52 13.90
C SER A 92 -22.68 0.24 12.47
N GLY A 93 -21.50 0.75 12.07
CA GLY A 93 -20.93 0.50 10.75
C GLY A 93 -20.47 -0.94 10.56
N LEU A 94 -19.84 -1.54 11.58
CA LEU A 94 -19.44 -2.96 11.55
C LEU A 94 -20.66 -3.87 11.41
N LEU A 95 -21.73 -3.62 12.18
CA LEU A 95 -22.97 -4.39 12.12
C LEU A 95 -23.67 -4.25 10.76
N ALA A 96 -23.78 -3.02 10.24
CA ALA A 96 -24.38 -2.75 8.94
C ALA A 96 -23.59 -3.40 7.79
N GLY A 97 -22.26 -3.32 7.81
CA GLY A 97 -21.42 -3.94 6.81
C GLY A 97 -21.46 -5.48 6.86
N TYR A 98 -21.52 -6.07 8.05
CA TYR A 98 -21.48 -7.52 8.22
C TYR A 98 -22.83 -8.19 7.91
N TYR A 99 -23.93 -7.70 8.49
CA TYR A 99 -25.24 -8.33 8.29
C TYR A 99 -25.93 -7.94 6.98
N ALA A 100 -25.56 -6.80 6.39
CA ALA A 100 -26.20 -6.24 5.19
C ALA A 100 -27.74 -6.13 5.30
N GLY A 101 -28.43 -5.99 4.16
CA GLY A 101 -29.90 -5.98 4.10
C GLY A 101 -30.56 -4.85 4.88
N GLY A 102 -31.54 -5.18 5.73
CA GLY A 102 -32.36 -4.21 6.45
C GLY A 102 -31.60 -3.37 7.49
N ILE A 103 -30.64 -3.97 8.21
CA ILE A 103 -29.79 -3.25 9.19
C ILE A 103 -28.96 -2.19 8.48
N ASP A 104 -28.43 -2.56 7.32
CA ASP A 104 -27.63 -1.69 6.49
C ASP A 104 -28.43 -0.55 5.87
N GLY A 105 -29.64 -0.86 5.38
CA GLY A 105 -30.59 0.15 4.89
C GLY A 105 -30.98 1.15 5.98
N ALA A 106 -31.37 0.67 7.16
CA ALA A 106 -31.72 1.51 8.30
C ALA A 106 -30.54 2.37 8.76
N GLY A 107 -29.36 1.77 8.92
CA GLY A 107 -28.13 2.50 9.32
C GLY A 107 -27.75 3.58 8.31
N THR A 108 -27.85 3.28 7.01
CA THR A 108 -27.60 4.27 5.94
C THR A 108 -28.62 5.40 5.97
N TRP A 109 -29.90 5.09 6.18
CA TRP A 109 -30.96 6.10 6.27
C TRP A 109 -30.75 7.05 7.46
N VAL A 110 -30.50 6.52 8.66
CA VAL A 110 -30.18 7.33 9.86
C VAL A 110 -28.95 8.21 9.62
N THR A 111 -27.90 7.63 9.04
CA THR A 111 -26.66 8.35 8.69
C THR A 111 -26.93 9.52 7.74
N ASN A 112 -27.73 9.30 6.70
CA ASN A 112 -28.09 10.34 5.73
C ASN A 112 -28.90 11.48 6.37
N ILE A 113 -29.79 11.17 7.31
CA ILE A 113 -30.52 12.18 8.08
C ILE A 113 -29.56 13.04 8.89
N ILE A 114 -28.63 12.42 9.61
CA ILE A 114 -27.66 13.17 10.43
C ILE A 114 -26.78 14.07 9.55
N LEU A 115 -26.32 13.56 8.40
CA LEU A 115 -25.51 14.33 7.45
C LEU A 115 -26.27 15.46 6.76
N ALA A 116 -27.60 15.37 6.66
CA ALA A 116 -28.43 16.44 6.11
C ALA A 116 -28.56 17.63 7.06
N LEU A 117 -28.28 17.46 8.36
CA LEU A 117 -28.35 18.51 9.36
C LEU A 117 -27.02 19.29 9.41
N PRO A 118 -27.04 20.63 9.20
CA PRO A 118 -25.84 21.44 9.37
C PRO A 118 -25.39 21.44 10.83
N SER A 119 -24.19 20.93 11.11
CA SER A 119 -23.72 20.70 12.48
C SER A 119 -23.67 21.97 13.33
N MET A 120 -23.28 23.09 12.74
CA MET A 120 -23.26 24.38 13.44
C MET A 120 -24.67 24.82 13.89
N ILE A 121 -25.69 24.59 13.06
CA ILE A 121 -27.08 24.96 13.40
C ILE A 121 -27.60 24.09 14.54
N VAL A 122 -27.28 22.80 14.52
CA VAL A 122 -27.66 21.88 15.60
C VAL A 122 -26.97 22.30 16.92
N LEU A 123 -25.68 22.62 16.89
CA LEU A 123 -24.95 23.07 18.08
C LEU A 123 -25.49 24.40 18.63
N LEU A 124 -25.89 25.33 17.76
CA LEU A 124 -26.57 26.57 18.14
C LEU A 124 -27.91 26.31 18.83
N ALA A 125 -28.72 25.40 18.26
CA ALA A 125 -30.01 25.03 18.85
C ALA A 125 -29.84 24.35 20.22
N VAL A 126 -28.85 23.47 20.35
CA VAL A 126 -28.51 22.81 21.62
C VAL A 126 -28.06 23.83 22.67
N ARG A 127 -27.22 24.79 22.30
CA ARG A 127 -26.85 25.89 23.20
C ARG A 127 -28.07 26.69 23.63
N ALA A 128 -28.95 27.05 22.70
CA ALA A 128 -30.14 27.84 23.02
C ALA A 128 -31.10 27.09 23.96
N ALA A 129 -31.21 25.76 23.82
CA ALA A 129 -32.11 24.93 24.62
C ALA A 129 -31.53 24.53 25.98
N LEU A 130 -30.24 24.19 26.05
CA LEU A 130 -29.59 23.59 27.23
C LEU A 130 -28.58 24.52 27.92
N GLY A 131 -28.35 25.71 27.37
CA GLY A 131 -27.35 26.67 27.84
C GLY A 131 -25.95 26.43 27.29
N PRO A 132 -24.99 27.33 27.61
CA PRO A 132 -23.60 27.20 27.19
C PRO A 132 -22.93 26.06 27.96
N SER A 133 -22.59 24.96 27.27
CA SER A 133 -21.83 23.85 27.85
C SER A 133 -20.99 23.15 26.79
N VAL A 134 -19.66 23.26 26.93
CA VAL A 134 -18.69 22.63 26.02
C VAL A 134 -18.89 21.12 25.96
N TRP A 135 -19.13 20.48 27.11
CA TRP A 135 -19.29 19.03 27.20
C TRP A 135 -20.53 18.53 26.44
N ILE A 136 -21.68 19.21 26.61
CA ILE A 136 -22.91 18.85 25.90
C ILE A 136 -22.73 19.08 24.40
N SER A 137 -22.15 20.22 24.00
CA SER A 137 -21.86 20.51 22.60
C SER A 137 -20.98 19.46 21.95
N MET A 138 -19.93 18.98 22.64
CA MET A 138 -19.03 17.96 22.09
C MET A 138 -19.64 16.55 22.04
N ILE A 139 -20.53 16.19 22.96
CA ILE A 139 -21.30 14.94 22.87
C ILE A 139 -22.21 14.97 21.64
N VAL A 140 -22.98 16.06 21.46
CA VAL A 140 -23.85 16.21 20.29
C VAL A 140 -23.03 16.24 19.00
N PHE A 141 -21.92 16.99 18.98
CA PHE A 141 -21.04 17.04 17.81
C PHE A 141 -20.43 15.67 17.49
N GLY A 142 -20.07 14.88 18.52
CA GLY A 142 -19.60 13.50 18.35
C GLY A 142 -20.64 12.61 17.68
N ILE A 143 -21.93 12.72 18.06
CA ILE A 143 -23.03 12.02 17.39
C ILE A 143 -23.14 12.46 15.93
N MET A 144 -22.97 13.76 15.64
CA MET A 144 -23.01 14.28 14.27
C MET A 144 -21.83 13.82 13.41
N LEU A 145 -20.69 13.47 14.01
CA LEU A 145 -19.52 12.92 13.31
C LEU A 145 -19.52 11.39 13.23
N ALA A 146 -20.36 10.70 14.00
CA ALA A 146 -20.51 9.24 13.95
C ALA A 146 -20.80 8.69 12.53
N PRO A 147 -21.58 9.35 11.65
CA PRO A 147 -21.72 8.99 10.24
C PRO A 147 -20.43 8.71 9.48
N GLY A 148 -19.36 9.47 9.75
CA GLY A 148 -18.06 9.27 9.11
C GLY A 148 -17.45 7.92 9.46
N PHE A 149 -17.45 7.57 10.75
CA PHE A 149 -17.00 6.27 11.23
C PHE A 149 -17.90 5.12 10.77
N PHE A 150 -19.22 5.33 10.75
CA PHE A 150 -20.19 4.37 10.23
C PHE A 150 -19.87 3.99 8.78
N ARG A 151 -19.72 4.99 7.90
CA ARG A 151 -19.44 4.76 6.47
C ARG A 151 -18.10 4.04 6.30
N LEU A 152 -17.07 4.46 7.03
CA LEU A 152 -15.75 3.86 6.93
C LEU A 152 -15.75 2.39 7.36
N ALA A 153 -16.29 2.10 8.55
CA ALA A 153 -16.38 0.75 9.07
C ALA A 153 -17.24 -0.15 8.16
N ARG A 154 -18.40 0.33 7.72
CA ARG A 154 -19.31 -0.38 6.81
C ARG A 154 -18.62 -0.76 5.50
N THR A 155 -17.98 0.19 4.84
CA THR A 155 -17.30 -0.05 3.55
C THR A 155 -16.17 -1.05 3.70
N ALA A 156 -15.36 -0.92 4.76
CA ALA A 156 -14.25 -1.83 5.01
C ALA A 156 -14.72 -3.25 5.37
N VAL A 157 -15.80 -3.40 6.13
CA VAL A 157 -16.38 -4.72 6.42
C VAL A 157 -16.90 -5.37 5.15
N ARG A 158 -17.61 -4.62 4.29
CA ARG A 158 -18.14 -5.16 3.03
C ARG A 158 -17.04 -5.69 2.10
N ALA A 159 -15.89 -5.03 2.05
CA ALA A 159 -14.76 -5.47 1.24
C ALA A 159 -14.17 -6.81 1.72
N VAL A 160 -14.36 -7.16 2.99
CA VAL A 160 -13.78 -8.35 3.62
C VAL A 160 -14.82 -9.46 3.85
N ARG A 161 -16.11 -9.12 3.91
CA ARG A 161 -17.16 -10.05 4.33
C ARG A 161 -17.24 -11.30 3.47
N ASP A 162 -16.97 -11.16 2.18
CA ASP A 162 -17.11 -12.23 1.18
C ASP A 162 -15.75 -12.88 0.84
N GLU A 163 -14.74 -12.70 1.70
CA GLU A 163 -13.43 -13.34 1.59
C GLU A 163 -13.46 -14.80 2.09
N LEU A 164 -12.70 -15.68 1.42
CA LEU A 164 -12.67 -17.12 1.69
C LEU A 164 -12.32 -17.47 3.14
N TYR A 165 -11.47 -16.69 3.80
CA TYR A 165 -11.09 -16.93 5.19
C TYR A 165 -12.19 -16.57 6.20
N ILE A 166 -13.10 -15.66 5.84
CA ILE A 166 -14.28 -15.33 6.65
C ILE A 166 -15.32 -16.45 6.52
N ASP A 167 -15.51 -16.97 5.31
CA ASP A 167 -16.40 -18.11 5.09
C ASP A 167 -15.88 -19.39 5.75
N ALA A 168 -14.58 -19.65 5.66
CA ALA A 168 -13.93 -20.74 6.40
C ALA A 168 -14.15 -20.59 7.92
N ALA A 169 -14.09 -19.37 8.46
CA ALA A 169 -14.33 -19.11 9.87
C ALA A 169 -15.78 -19.41 10.28
N ARG A 170 -16.76 -19.06 9.43
CA ARG A 170 -18.18 -19.37 9.66
C ARG A 170 -18.45 -20.87 9.63
N VAL A 171 -17.93 -21.57 8.62
CA VAL A 171 -18.06 -23.03 8.48
C VAL A 171 -17.37 -23.76 9.64
N SER A 172 -16.29 -23.19 10.19
CA SER A 172 -15.60 -23.72 11.38
C SER A 172 -16.34 -23.45 12.71
N GLY A 173 -17.54 -22.85 12.69
CA GLY A 173 -18.36 -22.61 13.88
C GLY A 173 -17.93 -21.43 14.75
N LEU A 174 -17.11 -20.50 14.24
CA LEU A 174 -16.77 -19.28 14.98
C LEU A 174 -17.99 -18.35 15.04
N SER A 175 -18.24 -17.74 16.21
CA SER A 175 -19.34 -16.79 16.37
C SER A 175 -19.07 -15.47 15.62
N ASP A 176 -20.13 -14.84 15.12
CA ASP A 176 -20.06 -13.54 14.44
C ASP A 176 -19.25 -12.50 15.22
N ALA A 177 -19.48 -12.38 16.54
CA ALA A 177 -18.73 -11.46 17.38
C ALA A 177 -17.22 -11.72 17.39
N ARG A 178 -16.82 -13.00 17.31
CA ARG A 178 -15.41 -13.39 17.24
C ARG A 178 -14.83 -13.13 15.85
N ILE A 179 -15.61 -13.35 14.79
CA ILE A 179 -15.25 -13.03 13.40
C ILE A 179 -15.02 -11.51 13.25
N LEU A 180 -16.00 -10.70 13.69
CA LEU A 180 -15.89 -9.24 13.67
C LEU A 180 -14.66 -8.74 14.42
N ARG A 181 -14.46 -9.21 15.66
CA ARG A 181 -13.38 -8.70 16.52
C ARG A 181 -11.99 -9.13 16.06
N ARG A 182 -11.83 -10.39 15.62
CA ARG A 182 -10.51 -10.96 15.32
C ARG A 182 -10.10 -10.80 13.87
N HIS A 183 -11.04 -10.99 12.94
CA HIS A 183 -10.74 -11.01 11.52
C HIS A 183 -11.06 -9.66 10.86
N VAL A 184 -12.26 -9.13 11.08
CA VAL A 184 -12.70 -7.89 10.42
C VAL A 184 -12.04 -6.64 11.02
N LEU A 185 -12.08 -6.45 12.34
CA LEU A 185 -11.54 -5.26 13.00
C LEU A 185 -10.03 -5.06 12.75
N SER A 186 -9.32 -6.15 12.47
CA SER A 186 -7.89 -6.12 12.13
C SER A 186 -7.61 -5.38 10.81
N VAL A 187 -8.57 -5.40 9.87
CA VAL A 187 -8.49 -4.71 8.58
C VAL A 187 -8.92 -3.25 8.71
N VAL A 188 -9.93 -2.98 9.54
CA VAL A 188 -10.53 -1.64 9.67
C VAL A 188 -9.73 -0.69 10.59
N ARG A 189 -8.84 -1.23 11.45
CA ARG A 189 -8.12 -0.44 12.47
C ARG A 189 -7.30 0.72 11.91
N ALA A 190 -6.63 0.55 10.78
CA ALA A 190 -5.73 1.57 10.24
C ALA A 190 -6.49 2.80 9.70
N PRO A 191 -7.54 2.63 8.85
CA PRO A 191 -8.43 3.74 8.51
C PRO A 191 -9.08 4.42 9.73
N LEU A 192 -9.48 3.64 10.74
CA LEU A 192 -10.09 4.19 11.97
C LEU A 192 -9.13 5.07 12.78
N ILE A 193 -7.84 4.71 12.83
CA ILE A 193 -6.81 5.49 13.50
C ILE A 193 -6.66 6.87 12.84
N ILE A 194 -6.56 6.91 11.51
CA ILE A 194 -6.44 8.17 10.76
C ILE A 194 -7.69 9.03 10.98
N GLN A 195 -8.87 8.41 10.85
CA GLN A 195 -10.14 9.12 11.02
C GLN A 195 -10.32 9.66 12.45
N GLY A 196 -9.87 8.90 13.46
CA GLY A 196 -9.82 9.34 14.86
C GLY A 196 -8.98 10.60 15.04
N ALA A 197 -7.76 10.61 14.51
CA ALA A 197 -6.87 11.77 14.57
C ALA A 197 -7.48 13.00 13.88
N LEU A 198 -8.06 12.81 12.70
CA LEU A 198 -8.73 13.88 11.94
C LEU A 198 -9.93 14.45 12.72
N VAL A 199 -10.76 13.59 13.31
CA VAL A 199 -11.94 13.99 14.09
C VAL A 199 -11.54 14.77 15.34
N CYS A 200 -10.47 14.39 16.06
CA CYS A 200 -9.96 15.20 17.16
C CYS A 200 -9.57 16.61 16.68
N GLY A 201 -8.90 16.71 15.51
CA GLY A 201 -8.54 18.01 14.94
C GLY A 201 -9.76 18.87 14.56
N ILE A 202 -10.75 18.26 13.91
CA ILE A 202 -12.02 18.92 13.56
C ILE A 202 -12.78 19.35 14.83
N ALA A 203 -12.80 18.52 15.87
CA ALA A 203 -13.44 18.84 17.14
C ALA A 203 -12.80 20.08 17.80
N ILE A 204 -11.46 20.15 17.86
CA ILE A 204 -10.75 21.34 18.36
C ILE A 204 -11.13 22.57 17.54
N ALA A 205 -11.12 22.46 16.20
CA ALA A 205 -11.43 23.59 15.32
C ALA A 205 -12.88 24.08 15.45
N VAL A 206 -13.86 23.16 15.50
CA VAL A 206 -15.28 23.50 15.63
C VAL A 206 -15.61 24.02 17.02
N GLN A 207 -15.07 23.41 18.08
CA GLN A 207 -15.21 23.93 19.44
C GLN A 207 -14.64 25.35 19.51
N SER A 208 -13.40 25.54 19.05
CA SER A 208 -12.74 26.85 19.11
C SER A 208 -13.49 27.87 18.26
N GLY A 209 -14.03 27.48 17.10
CA GLY A 209 -14.83 28.33 16.23
C GLY A 209 -16.18 28.72 16.85
N LEU A 210 -16.86 27.79 17.53
CA LEU A 210 -18.10 28.07 18.24
C LEU A 210 -17.83 29.11 19.35
N GLU A 211 -16.86 28.85 20.20
CA GLU A 211 -16.45 29.74 21.30
C GLU A 211 -15.95 31.10 20.77
N PHE A 212 -15.23 31.10 19.66
CA PHE A 212 -14.80 32.30 18.94
C PHE A 212 -15.97 33.19 18.51
N LEU A 213 -17.12 32.62 18.16
CA LEU A 213 -18.34 33.37 17.83
C LEU A 213 -19.09 33.89 19.07
N GLY A 214 -18.54 33.73 20.28
CA GLY A 214 -19.24 34.01 21.54
C GLY A 214 -20.27 32.93 21.90
N LEU A 215 -20.12 31.76 21.25
CA LEU A 215 -20.79 30.45 21.40
C LEU A 215 -20.71 29.78 22.78
N GLY A 216 -19.59 30.05 23.46
CA GLY A 216 -19.12 29.29 24.60
C GLY A 216 -19.64 29.79 25.94
N ASP A 217 -19.17 29.13 26.99
CA ASP A 217 -19.20 29.68 28.35
C ASP A 217 -17.94 30.54 28.54
N ALA A 218 -18.14 31.84 28.78
CA ALA A 218 -17.03 32.78 28.96
C ALA A 218 -16.34 32.62 30.33
N ALA A 219 -16.97 31.92 31.28
CA ALA A 219 -16.39 31.65 32.60
C ALA A 219 -15.36 30.52 32.56
N VAL A 220 -15.42 29.65 31.57
CA VAL A 220 -14.51 28.51 31.42
C VAL A 220 -13.38 28.91 30.46
N PRO A 221 -12.10 28.84 30.90
CA PRO A 221 -10.99 29.09 30.00
C PRO A 221 -10.97 28.00 28.93
N THR A 222 -10.88 28.40 27.67
CA THR A 222 -10.67 27.51 26.52
C THR A 222 -9.84 28.25 25.47
N TRP A 223 -9.20 27.54 24.55
CA TRP A 223 -8.46 28.20 23.48
C TRP A 223 -9.36 29.02 22.55
N GLY A 224 -10.61 28.62 22.34
CA GLY A 224 -11.58 29.37 21.54
C GLY A 224 -12.03 30.67 22.20
N VAL A 225 -12.28 30.67 23.52
CA VAL A 225 -12.61 31.89 24.28
C VAL A 225 -11.43 32.85 24.28
N MET A 226 -10.21 32.35 24.52
CA MET A 226 -8.99 33.17 24.44
C MET A 226 -8.79 33.77 23.04
N LEU A 227 -9.10 33.01 21.98
CA LEU A 227 -9.04 33.51 20.60
C LEU A 227 -10.07 34.62 20.35
N ASN A 228 -11.30 34.50 20.89
CA ASN A 228 -12.32 35.54 20.81
C ASN A 228 -11.85 36.83 21.50
N GLU A 229 -11.33 36.71 22.71
CA GLU A 229 -10.84 37.84 23.51
C GLU A 229 -9.68 38.54 22.80
N GLY A 230 -8.70 37.78 22.33
CA GLY A 230 -7.57 38.33 21.59
C GLY A 230 -7.95 38.98 20.26
N PHE A 231 -9.01 38.48 19.59
CA PHE A 231 -9.53 39.12 18.39
C PHE A 231 -10.21 40.45 18.69
N ARG A 232 -10.95 40.55 19.80
CA ARG A 232 -11.57 41.81 20.22
C ARG A 232 -10.54 42.87 20.61
N SER A 233 -9.40 42.47 21.17
CA SER A 233 -8.30 43.37 21.55
C SER A 233 -7.16 43.43 20.52
N VAL A 234 -7.38 42.98 19.28
CA VAL A 234 -6.28 42.78 18.30
C VAL A 234 -5.53 44.06 17.95
N TYR A 235 -6.19 45.22 18.02
CA TYR A 235 -5.57 46.52 17.73
C TYR A 235 -4.73 47.04 18.90
N ASP A 236 -5.04 46.63 20.13
CA ASP A 236 -4.36 47.11 21.34
C ASP A 236 -3.26 46.14 21.80
N GLY A 237 -3.48 44.83 21.64
CA GLY A 237 -2.57 43.77 22.07
C GLY A 237 -2.57 42.59 21.09
N PRO A 238 -1.95 42.71 19.90
CA PRO A 238 -2.02 41.68 18.86
C PRO A 238 -1.43 40.32 19.31
N MET A 239 -0.51 40.33 20.29
CA MET A 239 0.11 39.12 20.82
C MET A 239 -0.87 38.21 21.58
N THR A 240 -1.99 38.74 22.08
CA THR A 240 -2.97 37.93 22.83
C THR A 240 -3.73 36.94 21.94
N LEU A 241 -3.84 37.22 20.64
CA LEU A 241 -4.44 36.34 19.64
C LEU A 241 -3.49 35.19 19.22
N LEU A 242 -2.18 35.45 19.21
CA LEU A 242 -1.17 34.54 18.64
C LEU A 242 -1.09 33.21 19.39
N TRP A 243 -1.04 33.25 20.73
CA TRP A 243 -0.81 32.07 21.56
C TRP A 243 -1.91 31.01 21.47
N PRO A 244 -3.21 31.32 21.64
CA PRO A 244 -4.27 30.32 21.45
C PRO A 244 -4.34 29.81 20.00
N ALA A 245 -4.09 30.67 19.00
CA ALA A 245 -4.06 30.25 17.60
C ALA A 245 -2.92 29.25 17.32
N LEU A 246 -1.72 29.50 17.87
CA LEU A 246 -0.57 28.61 17.73
C LEU A 246 -0.83 27.27 18.44
N ALA A 247 -1.41 27.29 19.64
CA ALA A 247 -1.75 26.08 20.37
C ALA A 247 -2.72 25.19 19.58
N ILE A 248 -3.76 25.78 18.98
CA ILE A 248 -4.70 25.08 18.09
C ILE A 248 -3.98 24.52 16.86
N ALA A 249 -3.22 25.34 16.14
CA ALA A 249 -2.56 24.96 14.89
C ALA A 249 -1.52 23.85 15.09
N VAL A 250 -0.67 23.97 16.12
CA VAL A 250 0.37 22.99 16.43
C VAL A 250 -0.26 21.68 16.90
N THR A 251 -1.27 21.74 17.77
CA THR A 251 -1.93 20.52 18.28
C THR A 251 -2.65 19.76 17.16
N THR A 252 -3.43 20.46 16.34
CA THR A 252 -4.18 19.84 15.23
C THR A 252 -3.23 19.22 14.20
N SER A 253 -2.14 19.91 13.86
CA SER A 253 -1.10 19.38 12.96
C SER A 253 -0.40 18.16 13.56
N ALA A 254 -0.04 18.21 14.84
CA ALA A 254 0.60 17.09 15.54
C ALA A 254 -0.32 15.88 15.62
N LEU A 255 -1.62 16.05 15.86
CA LEU A 255 -2.61 14.97 15.86
C LEU A 255 -2.68 14.25 14.50
N VAL A 256 -2.77 15.01 13.40
CA VAL A 256 -2.85 14.43 12.05
C VAL A 256 -1.57 13.67 11.69
N LEU A 257 -0.40 14.27 11.94
CA LEU A 257 0.89 13.64 11.68
C LEU A 257 1.10 12.37 12.53
N LEU A 258 0.70 12.43 13.81
CA LEU A 258 0.75 11.27 14.70
C LEU A 258 -0.19 10.17 14.23
N GLY A 259 -1.40 10.50 13.78
CA GLY A 259 -2.36 9.55 13.22
C GLY A 259 -1.80 8.75 12.04
N ASN A 260 -1.15 9.44 11.09
CA ASN A 260 -0.49 8.81 9.95
C ASN A 260 0.67 7.90 10.40
N ALA A 261 1.54 8.38 11.29
CA ALA A 261 2.67 7.59 11.76
C ALA A 261 2.24 6.36 12.58
N VAL A 262 1.14 6.45 13.32
CA VAL A 262 0.54 5.32 14.05
C VAL A 262 -0.05 4.30 13.07
N ARG A 263 -0.74 4.76 12.02
CA ARG A 263 -1.26 3.90 10.95
C ARG A 263 -0.13 3.11 10.28
N ASP A 264 0.94 3.78 9.86
CA ASP A 264 2.10 3.12 9.25
C ASP A 264 2.72 2.08 10.18
N ALA A 265 2.86 2.39 11.48
CA ALA A 265 3.41 1.45 12.46
C ALA A 265 2.54 0.20 12.69
N VAL A 266 1.24 0.28 12.39
CA VAL A 266 0.25 -0.80 12.52
C VAL A 266 0.14 -1.64 11.24
N GLU A 267 0.29 -1.02 10.07
CA GLU A 267 0.25 -1.69 8.75
C GLU A 267 1.57 -2.35 8.33
N ASP A 268 2.69 -2.04 9.00
CA ASP A 268 4.03 -2.52 8.59
C ASP A 268 4.63 -3.57 9.58
N PRO A 269 4.18 -4.85 9.57
CA PRO A 269 4.82 -5.94 10.32
C PRO A 269 6.24 -6.29 9.84
N ALA A 270 6.55 -6.06 8.56
CA ALA A 270 7.61 -6.77 7.85
C ALA A 270 9.04 -6.30 8.16
N ARG A 271 9.23 -5.04 8.59
CA ARG A 271 10.59 -4.48 8.76
C ARG A 271 11.28 -4.77 10.10
N ALA A 272 10.62 -5.44 11.05
CA ALA A 272 11.17 -5.62 12.41
C ALA A 272 11.82 -6.99 12.69
N GLY A 273 11.69 -7.96 11.79
CA GLY A 273 12.15 -9.34 11.99
C GLY A 273 13.58 -9.66 11.52
N SER A 274 14.20 -8.82 10.67
CA SER A 274 15.44 -9.21 9.98
C SER A 274 16.70 -9.22 10.84
N ALA A 275 16.67 -8.71 12.08
CA ALA A 275 17.84 -8.70 12.95
C ALA A 275 18.06 -10.02 13.73
N GLY A 276 17.02 -10.86 13.88
CA GLY A 276 17.09 -12.10 14.66
C GLY A 276 17.22 -13.37 13.83
N ALA A 277 16.69 -13.37 12.61
CA ALA A 277 16.72 -14.54 11.71
C ALA A 277 18.12 -14.84 11.16
N GLY A 278 19.02 -13.86 11.11
CA GLY A 278 20.36 -14.01 10.51
C GLY A 278 21.26 -15.07 11.17
N GLY A 279 21.07 -15.39 12.45
CA GLY A 279 21.92 -16.34 13.18
C GLY A 279 21.64 -17.81 12.85
N ALA A 280 20.36 -18.20 12.82
CA ALA A 280 19.94 -19.55 12.46
C ALA A 280 20.04 -19.80 10.94
N VAL A 281 19.78 -18.76 10.14
CA VAL A 281 19.91 -18.77 8.67
C VAL A 281 21.37 -18.96 8.24
N ARG A 282 22.34 -18.31 8.90
CA ARG A 282 23.76 -18.45 8.58
C ARG A 282 24.26 -19.90 8.78
N GLN A 283 23.80 -20.58 9.82
CA GLN A 283 24.15 -21.98 10.08
C GLN A 283 23.49 -22.97 9.09
N ALA A 284 22.26 -22.70 8.64
CA ALA A 284 21.58 -23.52 7.63
C ALA A 284 22.22 -23.36 6.24
N VAL A 285 22.58 -22.12 5.87
CA VAL A 285 23.30 -21.81 4.62
C VAL A 285 24.71 -22.39 4.64
N GLU A 286 25.43 -22.35 5.76
CA GLU A 286 26.76 -22.97 5.91
C GLU A 286 26.74 -24.50 5.76
N ARG A 287 25.68 -25.18 6.24
CA ARG A 287 25.53 -26.64 6.05
C ARG A 287 25.28 -27.05 4.60
N ARG A 288 24.53 -26.24 3.83
CA ARG A 288 24.31 -26.48 2.38
C ARG A 288 25.52 -26.08 1.53
N ARG A 289 26.27 -25.03 1.91
CA ARG A 289 27.55 -24.66 1.28
C ARG A 289 28.57 -25.80 1.26
N ALA A 290 28.62 -26.62 2.31
CA ALA A 290 29.51 -27.78 2.38
C ALA A 290 29.12 -28.91 1.41
N ALA A 291 27.87 -28.95 0.94
CA ALA A 291 27.39 -29.98 0.02
C ALA A 291 27.52 -29.58 -1.47
N SER A 292 27.55 -28.29 -1.81
CA SER A 292 27.54 -27.79 -3.20
C SER A 292 28.89 -27.21 -3.69
N ALA A 293 29.99 -27.45 -2.98
CA ALA A 293 31.29 -26.80 -3.24
C ALA A 293 32.08 -27.33 -4.46
N GLY A 294 31.43 -27.87 -5.50
CA GLY A 294 32.15 -28.47 -6.62
C GLY A 294 31.41 -28.46 -7.95
N THR A 295 31.26 -27.30 -8.60
CA THR A 295 30.89 -27.20 -10.04
C THR A 295 31.04 -25.80 -10.67
N ALA A 296 31.84 -24.87 -10.11
CA ALA A 296 32.02 -23.54 -10.71
C ALA A 296 33.28 -23.43 -11.59
N ARG A 297 33.27 -24.10 -12.75
CA ARG A 297 34.13 -23.79 -13.91
C ARG A 297 33.44 -24.21 -15.20
N ASP A 298 32.73 -23.29 -15.85
CA ASP A 298 32.79 -23.09 -17.31
C ASP A 298 32.07 -21.79 -17.67
N GLY A 299 32.77 -20.81 -18.24
CA GLY A 299 32.18 -19.54 -18.66
C GLY A 299 31.76 -19.61 -20.13
N GLY A 300 30.54 -20.07 -20.39
CA GLY A 300 29.94 -20.10 -21.73
C GLY A 300 29.29 -18.76 -22.08
N GLY A 301 29.40 -18.32 -23.33
CA GLY A 301 28.96 -17.03 -23.87
C GLY A 301 27.44 -16.81 -23.96
N HIS A 302 26.68 -17.22 -22.93
CA HIS A 302 25.24 -17.00 -22.82
C HIS A 302 24.93 -15.61 -22.26
N LEU A 303 23.81 -15.00 -22.68
CA LEU A 303 23.38 -13.70 -22.16
C LEU A 303 22.88 -13.80 -20.72
N LEU A 304 22.12 -14.84 -20.38
CA LEU A 304 21.67 -15.11 -19.02
C LEU A 304 22.01 -16.55 -18.66
N GLU A 305 22.61 -16.72 -17.49
CA GLU A 305 22.93 -18.01 -16.92
C GLU A 305 22.49 -18.07 -15.45
N VAL A 306 21.65 -19.05 -15.16
CA VAL A 306 21.19 -19.39 -13.82
C VAL A 306 21.69 -20.80 -13.51
N ARG A 307 22.41 -20.97 -12.40
CA ARG A 307 22.93 -22.27 -11.96
C ARG A 307 22.54 -22.55 -10.53
N ASP A 308 21.97 -23.73 -10.30
CA ASP A 308 21.61 -24.33 -9.00
C ASP A 308 20.88 -23.35 -8.07
N LEU A 309 20.02 -22.50 -8.64
CA LEU A 309 19.32 -21.45 -7.92
C LEU A 309 18.37 -22.06 -6.89
N GLY A 310 18.53 -21.65 -5.63
CA GLY A 310 17.63 -22.00 -4.55
C GLY A 310 17.05 -20.77 -3.85
N ILE A 311 15.73 -20.75 -3.65
CA ILE A 311 15.02 -19.65 -2.98
C ILE A 311 14.14 -20.22 -1.87
N ALA A 312 14.20 -19.62 -0.68
CA ALA A 312 13.36 -20.00 0.46
C ALA A 312 12.81 -18.79 1.21
N TYR A 313 11.69 -19.00 1.91
CA TYR A 313 11.02 -17.99 2.72
C TYR A 313 10.96 -18.40 4.20
N PRO A 314 11.16 -17.47 5.14
CA PRO A 314 10.98 -17.72 6.55
C PRO A 314 9.50 -17.94 6.89
N GLN A 315 9.22 -18.94 7.72
CA GLN A 315 7.89 -19.22 8.26
C GLN A 315 7.77 -18.70 9.70
N ALA A 316 6.53 -18.55 10.17
CA ALA A 316 6.24 -18.02 11.51
C ALA A 316 6.77 -18.92 12.65
N ASP A 317 6.98 -20.21 12.38
CA ASP A 317 7.54 -21.19 13.30
C ASP A 317 9.09 -21.22 13.30
N GLY A 318 9.72 -20.36 12.49
CA GLY A 318 11.18 -20.27 12.36
C GLY A 318 11.79 -21.22 11.34
N THR A 319 11.00 -22.05 10.64
CA THR A 319 11.47 -22.89 9.55
C THR A 319 11.58 -22.13 8.23
N LEU A 320 12.23 -22.73 7.24
CA LEU A 320 12.33 -22.17 5.88
C LEU A 320 11.49 -23.02 4.92
N LYS A 321 10.58 -22.38 4.20
CA LYS A 321 9.86 -22.99 3.08
C LYS A 321 10.66 -22.79 1.80
N GLN A 322 11.24 -23.85 1.26
CA GLN A 322 11.86 -23.84 -0.06
C GLN A 322 10.77 -23.63 -1.12
N VAL A 323 10.98 -22.69 -2.04
CA VAL A 323 10.06 -22.38 -3.15
C VAL A 323 10.72 -22.61 -4.50
N VAL A 324 12.04 -22.47 -4.59
CA VAL A 324 12.84 -22.84 -5.77
C VAL A 324 14.01 -23.68 -5.28
N ASP A 325 14.31 -24.80 -5.94
CA ASP A 325 15.36 -25.75 -5.54
C ASP A 325 16.15 -26.25 -6.75
N GLY A 326 17.43 -25.86 -6.83
CA GLY A 326 18.37 -26.35 -7.84
C GLY A 326 18.02 -25.97 -9.29
N VAL A 327 17.36 -24.82 -9.53
CA VAL A 327 16.99 -24.42 -10.88
C VAL A 327 18.22 -23.95 -11.67
N SER A 328 18.43 -24.57 -12.84
CA SER A 328 19.54 -24.28 -13.74
C SER A 328 19.03 -24.11 -15.18
N PHE A 329 19.40 -23.00 -15.84
CA PHE A 329 19.13 -22.77 -17.26
C PHE A 329 20.02 -21.68 -17.83
N THR A 330 20.11 -21.66 -19.17
CA THR A 330 20.79 -20.63 -19.95
C THR A 330 19.84 -20.06 -20.99
N LEU A 331 20.08 -18.80 -21.35
CA LEU A 331 19.34 -18.07 -22.38
C LEU A 331 20.33 -17.25 -23.22
N ASP A 332 20.27 -17.47 -24.54
CA ASP A 332 21.11 -16.82 -25.54
C ASP A 332 20.49 -15.54 -26.11
N ARG A 333 21.32 -14.72 -26.77
CA ARG A 333 20.85 -13.50 -27.45
C ARG A 333 19.94 -13.89 -28.61
N GLY A 334 18.80 -13.21 -28.72
CA GLY A 334 17.79 -13.53 -29.72
C GLY A 334 17.05 -14.84 -29.49
N GLU A 335 17.23 -15.52 -28.36
CA GLU A 335 16.44 -16.72 -28.01
C GLU A 335 15.20 -16.32 -27.20
N VAL A 336 14.08 -17.02 -27.41
CA VAL A 336 12.91 -16.96 -26.54
C VAL A 336 12.80 -18.24 -25.71
N LEU A 337 12.95 -18.09 -24.39
CA LEU A 337 12.83 -19.17 -23.41
C LEU A 337 11.54 -19.04 -22.62
N GLY A 338 10.65 -20.03 -22.78
CA GLY A 338 9.43 -20.15 -22.00
C GLY A 338 9.66 -20.84 -20.65
N VAL A 339 9.08 -20.32 -19.58
CA VAL A 339 9.01 -20.98 -18.26
C VAL A 339 7.54 -21.26 -17.95
N VAL A 340 7.20 -22.54 -17.86
CA VAL A 340 5.82 -23.02 -17.68
C VAL A 340 5.65 -23.95 -16.49
N GLY A 341 4.41 -24.09 -16.04
CA GLY A 341 4.04 -24.92 -14.89
C GLY A 341 2.83 -24.34 -14.17
N GLU A 342 2.28 -25.09 -13.21
CA GLU A 342 1.13 -24.65 -12.41
C GLU A 342 1.39 -23.42 -11.56
N SER A 343 0.31 -22.78 -11.09
CA SER A 343 0.43 -21.70 -10.11
C SER A 343 1.17 -22.20 -8.86
N GLY A 344 2.15 -21.42 -8.39
CA GLY A 344 2.98 -21.80 -7.25
C GLY A 344 4.18 -22.71 -7.56
N SER A 345 4.46 -23.07 -8.83
CA SER A 345 5.60 -23.92 -9.19
C SER A 345 6.98 -23.25 -9.10
N GLY A 346 7.05 -21.96 -8.78
CA GLY A 346 8.31 -21.21 -8.60
C GLY A 346 8.69 -20.27 -9.75
N LYS A 347 7.96 -20.25 -10.87
CA LYS A 347 8.29 -19.48 -12.08
C LYS A 347 8.57 -17.99 -11.84
N SER A 348 7.62 -17.29 -11.22
CA SER A 348 7.78 -15.84 -10.94
C SER A 348 8.89 -15.58 -9.93
N GLN A 349 9.18 -16.51 -9.01
CA GLN A 349 10.31 -16.36 -8.09
C GLN A 349 11.65 -16.53 -8.81
N THR A 350 11.73 -17.47 -9.75
CA THR A 350 12.89 -17.59 -10.65
C THR A 350 13.09 -16.30 -11.45
N ALA A 351 12.04 -15.77 -12.09
CA ALA A 351 12.13 -14.52 -12.85
C ALA A 351 12.49 -13.30 -11.99
N PHE A 352 11.87 -13.16 -10.82
CA PHE A 352 12.15 -12.05 -9.88
C PHE A 352 13.54 -12.15 -9.26
N SER A 353 14.13 -13.33 -9.15
CA SER A 353 15.52 -13.48 -8.73
C SER A 353 16.49 -12.88 -9.76
N VAL A 354 16.21 -13.07 -11.06
CA VAL A 354 17.00 -12.48 -12.16
C VAL A 354 16.84 -10.96 -12.17
N LEU A 355 15.64 -10.44 -11.92
CA LEU A 355 15.36 -8.99 -11.84
C LEU A 355 15.83 -8.34 -10.52
N GLY A 356 16.14 -9.14 -9.50
CA GLY A 356 16.35 -8.68 -8.12
C GLY A 356 15.13 -7.99 -7.52
N LEU A 357 13.94 -8.46 -7.87
CA LEU A 357 12.65 -8.00 -7.34
C LEU A 357 12.04 -9.00 -6.35
N LEU A 358 12.84 -9.95 -5.84
CA LEU A 358 12.39 -10.84 -4.78
C LEU A 358 11.93 -10.03 -3.55
N PRO A 359 10.86 -10.47 -2.86
CA PRO A 359 10.44 -9.88 -1.60
C PRO A 359 11.59 -9.81 -0.59
N GLY A 360 11.61 -8.79 0.27
CA GLY A 360 12.73 -8.53 1.17
C GLY A 360 12.98 -9.61 2.25
N ASP A 361 12.03 -10.52 2.45
CA ASP A 361 12.13 -11.70 3.33
C ASP A 361 12.58 -12.97 2.59
N ALA A 362 12.63 -12.96 1.26
CA ALA A 362 13.14 -14.07 0.46
C ALA A 362 14.65 -14.24 0.66
N LEU A 363 15.10 -15.48 0.75
CA LEU A 363 16.50 -15.84 0.94
C LEU A 363 17.00 -16.67 -0.24
N ILE A 364 18.15 -16.27 -0.78
CA ILE A 364 18.92 -17.11 -1.68
C ILE A 364 19.61 -18.19 -0.83
N THR A 365 19.30 -19.45 -1.10
CA THR A 365 19.82 -20.62 -0.37
C THR A 365 21.00 -21.28 -1.08
N GLY A 366 21.20 -20.98 -2.37
CA GLY A 366 22.27 -21.52 -3.20
C GLY A 366 22.18 -21.02 -4.63
N GLY A 367 23.22 -21.32 -5.41
CA GLY A 367 23.29 -21.03 -6.83
C GLY A 367 23.94 -19.70 -7.19
N THR A 368 23.93 -19.40 -8.48
CA THR A 368 24.46 -18.16 -9.06
C THR A 368 23.57 -17.69 -10.20
N ILE A 369 23.52 -16.38 -10.39
CA ILE A 369 22.88 -15.73 -11.54
C ILE A 369 23.90 -14.80 -12.17
N ARG A 370 24.09 -14.95 -13.48
CA ARG A 370 25.03 -14.17 -14.29
C ARG A 370 24.32 -13.63 -15.53
N ILE A 371 24.58 -12.37 -15.86
CA ILE A 371 24.08 -11.69 -17.06
C ILE A 371 25.29 -11.17 -17.85
N ASP A 372 25.52 -11.70 -19.06
CA ASP A 372 26.82 -11.70 -19.75
C ASP A 372 27.95 -12.06 -18.76
N ASP A 373 28.92 -11.17 -18.52
CA ASP A 373 30.04 -11.40 -17.61
C ASP A 373 29.77 -10.88 -16.19
N GLU A 374 28.59 -10.31 -15.92
CA GLU A 374 28.25 -9.70 -14.64
C GLU A 374 27.50 -10.67 -13.72
N LEU A 375 28.09 -10.97 -12.56
CA LEU A 375 27.52 -11.85 -11.55
C LEU A 375 26.55 -11.08 -10.65
N THR A 376 25.23 -11.28 -10.82
CA THR A 376 24.20 -10.61 -10.01
C THR A 376 23.91 -11.32 -8.71
N VAL A 377 24.03 -12.66 -8.70
CA VAL A 377 24.00 -13.50 -7.49
C VAL A 377 25.24 -14.37 -7.51
N GLY A 378 26.12 -14.18 -6.54
CA GLY A 378 27.37 -14.91 -6.41
C GLY A 378 27.30 -16.09 -5.43
N PRO A 379 28.32 -16.96 -5.46
CA PRO A 379 28.41 -18.09 -4.54
C PRO A 379 28.35 -17.63 -3.08
N GLY A 380 27.27 -18.02 -2.40
CA GLY A 380 27.07 -17.73 -0.99
C GLY A 380 26.37 -16.41 -0.69
N ASP A 381 25.94 -15.64 -1.70
CA ASP A 381 25.02 -14.53 -1.48
C ASP A 381 23.70 -15.07 -0.89
N VAL A 382 23.21 -14.42 0.17
CA VAL A 382 21.96 -14.81 0.86
C VAL A 382 20.75 -13.99 0.40
N ALA A 383 21.01 -12.98 -0.42
CA ALA A 383 20.04 -12.09 -1.04
C ALA A 383 20.62 -11.60 -2.38
N VAL A 384 19.76 -11.12 -3.26
CA VAL A 384 20.18 -10.55 -4.53
C VAL A 384 20.84 -9.18 -4.28
N ASP A 385 22.08 -9.01 -4.76
CA ASP A 385 22.84 -7.78 -4.60
C ASP A 385 22.25 -6.66 -5.48
N GLN A 386 21.59 -5.70 -4.82
CA GLN A 386 20.92 -4.59 -5.49
C GLN A 386 21.89 -3.60 -6.15
N ASP A 387 23.11 -3.48 -5.64
CA ASP A 387 24.11 -2.57 -6.19
C ASP A 387 24.65 -3.11 -7.51
N ARG A 388 24.80 -4.44 -7.63
CA ARG A 388 25.15 -5.11 -8.89
C ARG A 388 24.02 -5.03 -9.93
N LEU A 389 22.76 -5.11 -9.52
CA LEU A 389 21.61 -5.08 -10.44
C LEU A 389 21.16 -3.68 -10.85
N ARG A 390 21.38 -2.66 -10.03
CA ARG A 390 20.96 -1.29 -10.33
C ARG A 390 21.43 -0.77 -11.70
N PRO A 391 22.69 -0.97 -12.15
CA PRO A 391 23.11 -0.53 -13.49
C PRO A 391 22.50 -1.35 -14.63
N LEU A 392 22.08 -2.59 -14.35
CA LEU A 392 21.51 -3.51 -15.34
C LEU A 392 20.01 -3.25 -15.59
N ARG A 393 19.24 -2.93 -14.54
CA ARG A 393 17.79 -2.71 -14.66
C ARG A 393 17.47 -1.50 -15.54
N GLY A 394 16.54 -1.70 -16.47
CA GLY A 394 16.12 -0.70 -17.44
C GLY A 394 17.08 -0.58 -18.62
N ARG A 395 18.41 -0.68 -18.43
CA ARG A 395 19.40 -0.54 -19.53
C ARG A 395 19.74 -1.83 -20.25
N ARG A 396 19.84 -2.92 -19.49
CA ARG A 396 20.22 -4.26 -19.98
C ARG A 396 19.05 -5.24 -19.82
N ILE A 397 18.19 -5.00 -18.84
CA ILE A 397 17.02 -5.83 -18.52
C ILE A 397 15.75 -4.99 -18.55
N GLY A 398 14.82 -5.34 -19.44
CA GLY A 398 13.44 -4.86 -19.47
C GLY A 398 12.49 -5.81 -18.74
N TYR A 399 11.38 -5.29 -18.24
CA TYR A 399 10.36 -6.08 -17.55
C TYR A 399 8.96 -5.72 -18.05
N ILE A 400 8.20 -6.74 -18.44
CA ILE A 400 6.78 -6.63 -18.81
C ILE A 400 5.98 -7.36 -17.72
N PRO A 401 5.21 -6.63 -16.90
CA PRO A 401 4.44 -7.21 -15.80
C PRO A 401 3.13 -7.86 -16.29
N GLN A 402 2.56 -8.69 -15.40
CA GLN A 402 1.33 -9.46 -15.63
C GLN A 402 0.08 -8.59 -15.80
N GLU A 403 -0.05 -7.52 -15.02
CA GLU A 403 -1.27 -6.69 -15.01
C GLU A 403 -0.97 -5.24 -15.45
N PRO A 404 -1.51 -4.79 -16.60
CA PRO A 404 -1.08 -3.52 -17.16
C PRO A 404 -1.49 -2.30 -16.33
N MET A 405 -2.73 -2.29 -15.86
CA MET A 405 -3.34 -1.13 -15.22
C MET A 405 -2.80 -0.86 -13.81
N SER A 406 -2.37 -1.91 -13.09
CA SER A 406 -1.81 -1.80 -11.74
C SER A 406 -0.32 -1.43 -11.74
N ASN A 407 0.36 -1.56 -12.88
CA ASN A 407 1.80 -1.27 -13.03
C ASN A 407 2.10 0.10 -13.64
N LEU A 408 1.10 0.81 -14.15
CA LEU A 408 1.23 2.22 -14.56
C LEU A 408 0.80 3.14 -13.42
N ASP A 409 1.62 4.15 -13.11
CA ASP A 409 1.29 5.10 -12.05
C ASP A 409 0.13 6.02 -12.50
N PRO A 410 -1.04 6.00 -11.84
CA PRO A 410 -2.20 6.78 -12.25
C PRO A 410 -2.01 8.29 -12.10
N ALA A 411 -1.04 8.74 -11.30
CA ALA A 411 -0.75 10.15 -11.07
C ALA A 411 0.00 10.80 -12.24
N PHE A 412 0.59 10.01 -13.15
CA PHE A 412 1.39 10.50 -14.26
C PHE A 412 0.80 10.10 -15.61
N THR A 413 1.05 10.93 -16.63
CA THR A 413 0.68 10.58 -18.01
C THR A 413 1.59 9.47 -18.56
N ILE A 414 1.10 8.73 -19.55
CA ILE A 414 1.88 7.69 -20.24
C ILE A 414 3.20 8.26 -20.77
N GLY A 415 3.16 9.44 -21.41
CA GLY A 415 4.35 10.08 -21.95
C GLY A 415 5.40 10.40 -20.89
N TYR A 416 4.98 10.82 -19.69
CA TYR A 416 5.92 11.03 -18.58
C TYR A 416 6.63 9.73 -18.19
N GLN A 417 5.87 8.63 -18.07
CA GLN A 417 6.38 7.33 -17.65
C GLN A 417 7.33 6.70 -18.68
N LEU A 418 7.14 6.95 -19.99
CA LEU A 418 8.04 6.48 -21.05
C LEU A 418 9.30 7.37 -21.20
N VAL A 419 9.15 8.69 -21.07
CA VAL A 419 10.26 9.65 -21.28
C VAL A 419 11.23 9.68 -20.09
N ARG A 420 10.74 9.49 -18.87
CA ARG A 420 11.55 9.63 -17.65
C ARG A 420 12.68 8.58 -17.56
N PRO A 421 12.47 7.28 -17.84
CA PRO A 421 13.56 6.29 -17.85
C PRO A 421 14.64 6.62 -18.87
N MET A 422 14.27 6.98 -20.11
CA MET A 422 15.23 7.31 -21.16
C MET A 422 16.11 8.52 -20.79
N THR A 423 15.50 9.59 -20.27
CA THR A 423 16.27 10.78 -19.85
C THR A 423 17.19 10.50 -18.66
N HIS A 424 16.80 9.59 -17.75
CA HIS A 424 17.59 9.27 -16.56
C HIS A 424 18.69 8.21 -16.81
N LEU A 425 18.40 7.19 -17.61
CA LEU A 425 19.27 6.02 -17.80
C LEU A 425 20.17 6.15 -19.03
N LEU A 426 19.66 6.71 -20.13
CA LEU A 426 20.43 6.94 -21.36
C LEU A 426 21.08 8.33 -21.39
N GLY A 427 20.58 9.28 -20.60
CA GLY A 427 21.08 10.66 -20.58
C GLY A 427 20.70 11.49 -21.81
N VAL A 428 19.75 11.01 -22.62
CA VAL A 428 19.24 11.74 -23.80
C VAL A 428 18.38 12.94 -23.39
N SER A 429 18.27 13.93 -24.29
CA SER A 429 17.45 15.11 -24.03
C SER A 429 15.96 14.76 -23.92
N ARG A 430 15.17 15.57 -23.20
CA ARG A 430 13.72 15.36 -23.10
C ARG A 430 13.04 15.37 -24.48
N ALA A 431 13.49 16.22 -25.40
CA ALA A 431 12.94 16.31 -26.74
C ALA A 431 13.20 15.03 -27.53
N GLU A 432 14.44 14.52 -27.48
CA GLU A 432 14.83 13.27 -28.11
C GLU A 432 14.07 12.07 -27.50
N ALA A 433 14.01 11.96 -26.17
CA ALA A 433 13.25 10.91 -25.51
C ALA A 433 11.75 10.95 -25.84
N THR A 434 11.17 12.15 -26.04
CA THR A 434 9.78 12.29 -26.45
C THR A 434 9.57 11.76 -27.87
N ALA A 435 10.46 12.08 -28.80
CA ALA A 435 10.40 11.57 -30.17
C ALA A 435 10.55 10.04 -30.21
N ARG A 436 11.52 9.49 -29.46
CA ARG A 436 11.71 8.04 -29.32
C ARG A 436 10.48 7.35 -28.71
N ALA A 437 9.90 7.92 -27.65
CA ALA A 437 8.67 7.37 -27.04
C ALA A 437 7.50 7.34 -28.04
N GLU A 438 7.35 8.38 -28.86
CA GLU A 438 6.31 8.44 -29.88
C GLU A 438 6.51 7.35 -30.95
N GLU A 439 7.75 7.15 -31.40
CA GLU A 439 8.12 6.12 -32.36
C GLU A 439 7.91 4.70 -31.81
N LEU A 440 8.30 4.46 -30.55
CA LEU A 440 8.07 3.19 -29.87
C LEU A 440 6.59 2.88 -29.70
N LEU A 441 5.78 3.87 -29.35
CA LEU A 441 4.33 3.68 -29.27
C LEU A 441 3.74 3.32 -30.64
N ARG A 442 4.25 3.93 -31.72
CA ARG A 442 3.86 3.59 -33.08
C ARG A 442 4.27 2.16 -33.45
N SER A 443 5.47 1.72 -33.06
CA SER A 443 5.96 0.37 -33.37
C SER A 443 5.17 -0.73 -32.66
N VAL A 444 4.66 -0.47 -31.45
CA VAL A 444 3.75 -1.38 -30.75
C VAL A 444 2.29 -1.21 -31.19
N GLY A 445 2.02 -0.52 -32.30
CA GLY A 445 0.70 -0.41 -32.94
C GLY A 445 -0.28 0.55 -32.27
N ILE A 446 0.19 1.55 -31.52
CA ILE A 446 -0.66 2.65 -31.06
C ILE A 446 -0.91 3.62 -32.22
N ALA A 447 -2.18 3.72 -32.64
CA ALA A 447 -2.58 4.53 -33.80
C ALA A 447 -2.37 6.05 -33.61
N ASP A 448 -2.59 6.56 -32.40
CA ASP A 448 -2.37 7.97 -32.05
C ASP A 448 -1.44 8.09 -30.83
N PRO A 449 -0.11 7.96 -31.04
CA PRO A 449 0.87 8.05 -29.97
C PRO A 449 0.82 9.38 -29.22
N VAL A 450 0.61 10.49 -29.93
CA VAL A 450 0.63 11.83 -29.34
C VAL A 450 -0.53 12.01 -28.35
N ARG A 451 -1.73 11.53 -28.69
CA ARG A 451 -2.85 11.50 -27.75
C ARG A 451 -2.54 10.59 -26.56
N VAL A 452 -2.07 9.37 -26.80
CA VAL A 452 -1.80 8.38 -25.74
C VAL A 452 -0.75 8.89 -24.76
N MET A 453 0.31 9.55 -25.24
CA MET A 453 1.32 10.15 -24.37
C MET A 453 0.77 11.23 -23.44
N ARG A 454 -0.34 11.88 -23.80
CA ARG A 454 -1.03 12.88 -22.97
C ARG A 454 -2.06 12.25 -22.03
N SER A 455 -2.47 11.02 -22.30
CA SER A 455 -3.43 10.29 -21.49
C SER A 455 -2.82 9.78 -20.18
N HIS A 456 -3.68 9.62 -19.18
CA HIS A 456 -3.42 8.86 -17.96
C HIS A 456 -3.79 7.38 -18.15
N PRO A 457 -3.30 6.46 -17.28
CA PRO A 457 -3.57 5.04 -17.40
C PRO A 457 -5.06 4.68 -17.46
N HIS A 458 -5.91 5.38 -16.70
CA HIS A 458 -7.36 5.16 -16.68
C HIS A 458 -8.10 5.65 -17.93
N GLU A 459 -7.41 6.31 -18.87
CA GLU A 459 -7.98 6.84 -20.11
C GLU A 459 -7.64 5.98 -21.34
N VAL A 460 -6.94 4.86 -21.16
CA VAL A 460 -6.57 3.91 -22.22
C VAL A 460 -7.16 2.52 -21.94
N SER A 461 -7.37 1.71 -22.98
CA SER A 461 -7.85 0.33 -22.81
C SER A 461 -6.74 -0.57 -22.23
N GLY A 462 -7.12 -1.73 -21.67
CA GLY A 462 -6.15 -2.71 -21.14
C GLY A 462 -5.12 -3.16 -22.19
N GLY A 463 -5.54 -3.41 -23.44
CA GLY A 463 -4.64 -3.74 -24.55
C GLY A 463 -3.69 -2.60 -24.92
N MET A 464 -4.18 -1.34 -24.91
CA MET A 464 -3.31 -0.17 -25.11
C MET A 464 -2.31 -0.01 -23.97
N ALA A 465 -2.75 -0.22 -22.72
CA ALA A 465 -1.87 -0.17 -21.55
C ALA A 465 -0.78 -1.27 -21.60
N GLN A 466 -1.12 -2.47 -22.07
CA GLN A 466 -0.12 -3.53 -22.26
C GLN A 466 0.91 -3.16 -23.33
N ARG A 467 0.47 -2.66 -24.50
CA ARG A 467 1.37 -2.17 -25.55
C ARG A 467 2.28 -1.04 -25.03
N VAL A 468 1.74 -0.13 -24.23
CA VAL A 468 2.53 0.91 -23.55
C VAL A 468 3.60 0.32 -22.62
N LEU A 469 3.27 -0.71 -21.84
CA LEU A 469 4.25 -1.37 -20.97
C LEU A 469 5.33 -2.11 -21.76
N ILE A 470 4.97 -2.75 -22.87
CA ILE A 470 5.94 -3.35 -23.80
C ILE A 470 6.89 -2.28 -24.31
N ALA A 471 6.36 -1.17 -24.83
CA ALA A 471 7.16 -0.02 -25.28
C ALA A 471 8.06 0.52 -24.16
N GLY A 472 7.55 0.60 -22.92
CA GLY A 472 8.33 1.00 -21.75
C GLY A 472 9.48 0.04 -21.44
N ALA A 473 9.21 -1.27 -21.48
CA ALA A 473 10.20 -2.31 -21.21
C ALA A 473 11.36 -2.29 -22.20
N ILE A 474 11.10 -1.97 -23.47
CA ILE A 474 12.13 -1.89 -24.52
C ILE A 474 12.69 -0.48 -24.74
N SER A 475 12.17 0.54 -24.06
CA SER A 475 12.47 1.96 -24.36
C SER A 475 13.94 2.36 -24.22
N CYS A 476 14.68 1.60 -23.42
CA CYS A 476 16.09 1.82 -23.17
C CYS A 476 16.98 0.76 -23.84
N GLU A 477 16.45 0.06 -24.85
CA GLU A 477 17.16 -0.92 -25.69
C GLU A 477 17.86 -2.01 -24.86
N PRO A 478 17.12 -2.76 -24.00
CA PRO A 478 17.70 -3.81 -23.18
C PRO A 478 18.20 -4.99 -24.03
N ASP A 479 19.06 -5.86 -23.49
CA ASP A 479 19.42 -7.12 -24.15
C ASP A 479 18.43 -8.25 -23.81
N LEU A 480 17.87 -8.21 -22.60
CA LEU A 480 16.97 -9.20 -22.03
C LEU A 480 15.63 -8.55 -21.68
N VAL A 481 14.54 -9.17 -22.10
CA VAL A 481 13.19 -8.82 -21.63
C VAL A 481 12.63 -10.00 -20.85
N ILE A 482 12.20 -9.73 -19.61
CA ILE A 482 11.46 -10.69 -18.79
C ILE A 482 9.99 -10.33 -18.89
N ALA A 483 9.18 -11.23 -19.43
CA ALA A 483 7.74 -11.04 -19.59
C ALA A 483 7.00 -12.02 -18.67
N ASP A 484 6.40 -11.50 -17.60
CA ASP A 484 5.65 -12.30 -16.64
C ASP A 484 4.16 -12.25 -16.98
N GLU A 485 3.65 -13.32 -17.57
CA GLU A 485 2.26 -13.46 -18.00
C GLU A 485 1.73 -12.26 -18.81
N PRO A 486 2.41 -11.86 -19.90
CA PRO A 486 2.15 -10.58 -20.59
C PRO A 486 0.80 -10.51 -21.32
N THR A 487 0.03 -11.59 -21.32
CA THR A 487 -1.28 -11.69 -22.00
C THR A 487 -2.41 -11.99 -21.03
N THR A 488 -2.12 -12.09 -19.73
CA THR A 488 -3.15 -12.33 -18.72
C THR A 488 -4.08 -11.12 -18.64
N ALA A 489 -5.38 -11.39 -18.40
CA ALA A 489 -6.44 -10.38 -18.34
C ALA A 489 -6.74 -9.60 -19.65
N LEU A 490 -6.29 -10.10 -20.80
CA LEU A 490 -6.65 -9.59 -22.13
C LEU A 490 -7.63 -10.54 -22.84
N ASP A 491 -8.45 -10.02 -23.74
CA ASP A 491 -9.25 -10.85 -24.62
C ASP A 491 -8.37 -11.58 -25.66
N VAL A 492 -8.87 -12.69 -26.20
CA VAL A 492 -8.10 -13.58 -27.08
C VAL A 492 -7.57 -12.86 -28.33
N THR A 493 -8.31 -11.89 -28.87
CA THR A 493 -7.90 -11.12 -30.04
C THR A 493 -6.74 -10.18 -29.69
N VAL A 494 -6.86 -9.42 -28.60
CA VAL A 494 -5.80 -8.53 -28.13
C VAL A 494 -4.56 -9.30 -27.68
N GLN A 495 -4.73 -10.49 -27.09
CA GLN A 495 -3.62 -11.38 -26.74
C GLN A 495 -2.78 -11.73 -27.98
N ALA A 496 -3.42 -12.14 -29.08
CA ALA A 496 -2.70 -12.48 -30.31
C ALA A 496 -1.91 -11.27 -30.84
N GLU A 497 -2.53 -10.10 -30.88
CA GLU A 497 -1.86 -8.87 -31.31
C GLU A 497 -0.66 -8.50 -30.43
N VAL A 498 -0.74 -8.73 -29.11
CA VAL A 498 0.37 -8.49 -28.18
C VAL A 498 1.53 -9.47 -28.41
N LEU A 499 1.23 -10.74 -28.67
CA LEU A 499 2.26 -11.74 -28.97
C LEU A 499 2.96 -11.46 -30.32
N ASP A 500 2.21 -11.01 -31.32
CA ASP A 500 2.78 -10.56 -32.61
C ASP A 500 3.75 -9.39 -32.42
N VAL A 501 3.40 -8.43 -31.56
CA VAL A 501 4.29 -7.30 -31.22
C VAL A 501 5.57 -7.81 -30.55
N LEU A 502 5.49 -8.74 -29.60
CA LEU A 502 6.68 -9.29 -28.96
C LEU A 502 7.58 -10.05 -29.94
N ARG A 503 6.98 -10.79 -30.88
CA ARG A 503 7.71 -11.50 -31.93
C ARG A 503 8.43 -10.54 -32.87
N ASP A 504 7.72 -9.54 -33.42
CA ASP A 504 8.32 -8.52 -34.30
C ASP A 504 9.48 -7.79 -33.61
N LEU A 505 9.30 -7.44 -32.33
CA LEU A 505 10.35 -6.77 -31.56
C LEU A 505 11.56 -7.68 -31.32
N GLN A 506 11.33 -8.95 -30.99
CA GLN A 506 12.42 -9.92 -30.80
C GLN A 506 13.19 -10.15 -32.11
N GLU A 507 12.51 -10.35 -33.25
CA GLU A 507 13.13 -10.58 -34.56
C GLU A 507 13.93 -9.35 -35.03
N ARG A 508 13.39 -8.14 -34.84
CA ARG A 508 14.03 -6.90 -35.32
C ARG A 508 15.17 -6.42 -34.45
N LEU A 509 15.08 -6.62 -33.14
CA LEU A 509 16.04 -6.08 -32.17
C LEU A 509 17.01 -7.14 -31.63
N GLY A 510 16.80 -8.43 -31.93
CA GLY A 510 17.65 -9.52 -31.45
C GLY A 510 17.59 -9.71 -29.94
N LEU A 511 16.47 -9.36 -29.32
CA LEU A 511 16.26 -9.40 -27.87
C LEU A 511 16.18 -10.85 -27.39
N ALA A 512 16.81 -11.16 -26.27
CA ALA A 512 16.48 -12.38 -25.56
C ALA A 512 15.20 -12.17 -24.76
N VAL A 513 14.30 -13.16 -24.76
CA VAL A 513 13.03 -13.08 -24.04
C VAL A 513 12.87 -14.25 -23.10
N LEU A 514 12.77 -13.98 -21.80
CA LEU A 514 12.34 -14.95 -20.80
C LEU A 514 10.85 -14.77 -20.57
N LEU A 515 10.04 -15.68 -21.13
CA LEU A 515 8.59 -15.64 -21.04
C LEU A 515 8.09 -16.56 -19.92
N VAL A 516 7.55 -15.98 -18.85
CA VAL A 516 6.83 -16.76 -17.82
C VAL A 516 5.37 -16.84 -18.19
N THR A 517 4.83 -18.05 -18.30
CA THR A 517 3.41 -18.26 -18.63
C THR A 517 2.91 -19.58 -18.08
N HIS A 518 1.59 -19.74 -17.96
CA HIS A 518 0.95 -21.02 -17.68
C HIS A 518 0.29 -21.64 -18.92
N ASN A 519 0.37 -20.96 -20.09
CA ASN A 519 -0.31 -21.38 -21.31
C ASN A 519 0.68 -21.89 -22.37
N PHE A 520 0.68 -23.20 -22.61
CA PHE A 520 1.49 -23.81 -23.67
C PHE A 520 1.11 -23.38 -25.09
N GLY A 521 -0.10 -22.88 -25.33
CA GLY A 521 -0.45 -22.29 -26.63
C GLY A 521 0.39 -21.05 -26.94
N VAL A 522 0.71 -20.25 -25.91
CA VAL A 522 1.62 -19.10 -26.05
C VAL A 522 3.07 -19.57 -26.26
N VAL A 523 3.49 -20.62 -25.53
CA VAL A 523 4.82 -21.20 -25.71
C VAL A 523 5.01 -21.78 -27.10
N ALA A 524 4.03 -22.50 -27.61
CA ALA A 524 4.03 -23.09 -28.94
C ALA A 524 4.17 -22.04 -30.06
N ASP A 525 3.65 -20.84 -29.79
CA ASP A 525 3.58 -19.75 -30.75
C ASP A 525 4.83 -18.86 -30.74
N LEU A 526 5.44 -18.61 -29.57
CA LEU A 526 6.52 -17.62 -29.42
C LEU A 526 7.89 -18.19 -29.00
N CYS A 527 7.95 -19.32 -28.29
CA CYS A 527 9.19 -19.79 -27.66
C CYS A 527 9.99 -20.75 -28.54
N ASP A 528 11.33 -20.64 -28.49
CA ASP A 528 12.26 -21.60 -29.09
C ASP A 528 12.47 -22.80 -28.16
N ARG A 529 12.67 -22.51 -26.87
CA ARG A 529 12.89 -23.51 -25.81
C ARG A 529 11.92 -23.29 -24.66
N VAL A 530 11.66 -24.37 -23.92
CA VAL A 530 10.79 -24.35 -22.75
C VAL A 530 11.44 -25.03 -21.54
N LEU A 531 11.14 -24.50 -20.36
CA LEU A 531 11.42 -25.02 -19.03
C LEU A 531 10.09 -25.34 -18.36
N VAL A 532 9.84 -26.62 -18.10
CA VAL A 532 8.67 -27.05 -17.33
C VAL A 532 9.07 -27.15 -15.86
N MET A 533 8.41 -26.37 -15.01
CA MET A 533 8.64 -26.30 -13.58
C MET A 533 7.50 -26.92 -12.78
N ARG A 534 7.85 -27.70 -11.76
CA ARG A 534 6.92 -28.25 -10.77
C ARG A 534 7.56 -28.21 -9.38
N ASP A 535 6.79 -27.80 -8.38
CA ASP A 535 7.20 -27.83 -6.97
C ASP A 535 8.57 -27.16 -6.71
N GLY A 536 8.88 -26.10 -7.45
CA GLY A 536 10.14 -25.34 -7.31
C GLY A 536 11.34 -25.88 -8.10
N THR A 537 11.17 -26.96 -8.87
CA THR A 537 12.23 -27.62 -9.64
C THR A 537 11.93 -27.60 -11.14
N VAL A 538 12.97 -27.65 -11.97
CA VAL A 538 12.80 -27.91 -13.42
C VAL A 538 12.65 -29.42 -13.61
N VAL A 539 11.50 -29.85 -14.12
CA VAL A 539 11.22 -31.27 -14.36
C VAL A 539 11.49 -31.71 -15.79
N GLU A 540 11.43 -30.77 -16.74
CA GLU A 540 11.74 -31.03 -18.14
C GLU A 540 12.19 -29.75 -18.85
N SER A 541 13.10 -29.87 -19.82
CA SER A 541 13.54 -28.75 -20.66
C SER A 541 13.95 -29.23 -22.04
N GLY A 542 13.66 -28.43 -23.06
CA GLY A 542 14.06 -28.74 -24.42
C GLY A 542 13.51 -27.78 -25.46
N ASP A 543 13.73 -28.12 -26.72
CA ASP A 543 13.07 -27.50 -27.87
C ASP A 543 11.55 -27.61 -27.72
N VAL A 544 10.84 -26.51 -27.94
CA VAL A 544 9.38 -26.44 -27.75
C VAL A 544 8.65 -27.48 -28.58
N ARG A 545 9.06 -27.73 -29.83
CA ARG A 545 8.36 -28.68 -30.72
C ARG A 545 8.53 -30.12 -30.24
N ARG A 546 9.68 -30.46 -29.66
CA ARG A 546 9.88 -31.77 -29.03
C ARG A 546 8.98 -31.91 -27.80
N ILE A 547 9.06 -30.97 -26.86
CA ILE A 547 8.31 -31.04 -25.59
C ILE A 547 6.79 -31.11 -25.83
N LEU A 548 6.27 -30.37 -26.82
CA LEU A 548 4.84 -30.38 -27.14
C LEU A 548 4.36 -31.65 -27.86
N ARG A 549 5.24 -32.36 -28.57
CA ARG A 549 4.86 -33.54 -29.37
C ARG A 549 5.15 -34.86 -28.67
N ASP A 550 6.25 -34.92 -27.94
CA ASP A 550 6.78 -36.12 -27.31
C ASP A 550 7.41 -35.73 -25.96
N PRO A 551 6.58 -35.37 -24.96
CA PRO A 551 7.06 -35.04 -23.63
C PRO A 551 7.65 -36.28 -22.94
N ASP A 552 8.87 -36.16 -22.42
CA ASP A 552 9.55 -37.24 -21.70
C ASP A 552 9.03 -37.39 -20.26
N HIS A 553 8.57 -36.30 -19.63
CA HIS A 553 8.15 -36.29 -18.24
C HIS A 553 6.62 -36.43 -18.10
N GLU A 554 6.17 -37.34 -17.22
CA GLU A 554 4.74 -37.63 -16.98
C GLU A 554 3.93 -36.37 -16.61
N TYR A 555 4.51 -35.50 -15.78
CA TYR A 555 3.90 -34.20 -15.46
C TYR A 555 3.63 -33.34 -16.70
N THR A 556 4.60 -33.22 -17.61
CA THR A 556 4.45 -32.44 -18.83
C THR A 556 3.37 -33.03 -19.72
N ALA A 557 3.35 -34.36 -19.88
CA ALA A 557 2.27 -35.06 -20.57
C ALA A 557 0.91 -34.76 -19.94
N SER A 558 0.79 -34.81 -18.61
CA SER A 558 -0.45 -34.50 -17.89
C SER A 558 -0.92 -33.06 -18.07
N LEU A 559 0.01 -32.09 -18.14
CA LEU A 559 -0.31 -30.68 -18.40
C LEU A 559 -0.83 -30.47 -19.82
N LEU A 560 -0.21 -31.12 -20.81
CA LEU A 560 -0.64 -31.06 -22.20
C LEU A 560 -2.01 -31.75 -22.38
N ASP A 561 -2.21 -32.91 -21.76
CA ASP A 561 -3.49 -33.61 -21.74
C ASP A 561 -4.59 -32.81 -21.06
N ALA A 562 -4.26 -31.97 -20.07
CA ALA A 562 -5.24 -31.09 -19.43
C ALA A 562 -5.72 -29.96 -20.36
N MET A 563 -4.99 -29.66 -21.43
CA MET A 563 -5.39 -28.64 -22.40
C MET A 563 -6.63 -29.07 -23.18
N LEU A 564 -7.46 -28.09 -23.55
CA LEU A 564 -8.72 -28.28 -24.26
C LEU A 564 -8.58 -28.24 -25.79
N ALA A 565 -7.36 -28.08 -26.31
CA ALA A 565 -7.10 -28.15 -27.74
C ALA A 565 -7.54 -29.53 -28.26
N ASP A 566 -8.36 -29.55 -29.31
CA ASP A 566 -8.95 -30.74 -29.93
C ASP A 566 -9.94 -31.56 -29.10
N LYS A 567 -10.41 -31.05 -27.95
CA LYS A 567 -11.51 -31.68 -27.20
C LYS A 567 -12.86 -31.17 -27.70
N PRO A 568 -13.88 -32.05 -27.86
CA PRO A 568 -15.22 -31.61 -28.22
C PRO A 568 -15.72 -30.58 -27.20
N PRO A 569 -16.47 -29.54 -27.64
CA PRO A 569 -17.04 -28.55 -26.75
C PRO A 569 -17.77 -29.26 -25.61
N ARG A 570 -17.49 -28.86 -24.36
CA ARG A 570 -18.23 -29.39 -23.21
C ARG A 570 -19.71 -29.08 -23.44
N GLY A 571 -20.54 -30.11 -23.51
CA GLY A 571 -21.98 -29.97 -23.66
C GLY A 571 -22.60 -29.20 -22.50
N ARG A 572 -23.86 -28.77 -22.63
CA ARG A 572 -24.64 -28.24 -21.50
C ARG A 572 -24.55 -29.24 -20.35
N LEU A 573 -24.29 -28.74 -19.13
CA LEU A 573 -24.38 -29.53 -17.91
C LEU A 573 -25.82 -30.06 -17.82
N THR A 574 -26.06 -31.27 -18.28
CA THR A 574 -27.33 -31.97 -18.12
C THR A 574 -27.30 -32.67 -16.77
N ALA A 575 -28.43 -32.68 -16.06
CA ALA A 575 -28.57 -33.32 -14.76
C ALA A 575 -28.21 -34.84 -14.75
N ALA A 576 -27.97 -35.44 -15.93
CA ALA A 576 -27.50 -36.80 -16.08
C ALA A 576 -26.02 -37.00 -15.67
N ALA A 577 -25.26 -35.93 -15.42
CA ALA A 577 -23.88 -36.03 -14.93
C ALA A 577 -23.78 -36.38 -13.43
N ASP A 578 -24.88 -36.26 -12.66
CA ASP A 578 -24.90 -36.63 -11.23
C ASP A 578 -24.94 -38.16 -11.01
N GLU A 579 -25.50 -38.95 -11.94
CA GLU A 579 -25.55 -40.42 -11.78
C GLU A 579 -24.18 -41.09 -11.88
N ASN A 580 -23.23 -40.51 -12.61
CA ASN A 580 -21.87 -41.06 -12.74
C ASN A 580 -20.92 -40.65 -11.59
N LEU A 581 -21.29 -39.68 -10.76
CA LEU A 581 -20.50 -39.27 -9.59
C LEU A 581 -20.81 -40.09 -8.34
N GLU A 582 -22.00 -40.72 -8.26
CA GLU A 582 -22.33 -41.65 -7.16
C GLU A 582 -21.73 -43.05 -7.36
N ALA A 583 -21.36 -43.44 -8.59
CA ALA A 583 -20.75 -44.74 -8.85
C ALA A 583 -19.24 -44.80 -8.56
N THR A 584 -18.61 -43.67 -8.19
CA THR A 584 -17.17 -43.59 -7.89
C THR A 584 -16.88 -42.86 -6.57
N ARG A 585 -17.68 -43.17 -5.54
CA ARG A 585 -17.37 -42.85 -4.13
C ARG A 585 -17.27 -44.11 -3.29
#